data_AF-U2QW01-F1
#
_entry.id   AF-U2QW01-F1
#
_cell.length_a   1.000
_cell.length_b   1.000
_cell.length_c   1.000
_cell.angle_alpha   90.00
_cell.angle_beta   90.00
_cell.angle_gamma   90.00
#
_symmetry.space_group_name_H-M   'P 1'
#
loop_
_entity.id
_entity.type
_entity.pdbx_description
1 polymer ?
#
loop_
_entity_poly.entity_id
_entity_poly.type
_entity_poly.pdbx_seq_one_letter_code
_entity_poly.pdbx_strand_id
1 'polypeptide(L)'
;GRVRRYRAELDAAQKPGDGVPAYTRWVNRRGARLVAALAAASGLTPNAVSALSFLLSALGMVVLLVCRPAAWVGLPVAVLLALGYLFDSADGQVSRVTHAASRTGEWIDHVADAFRSPAIHLSLAVTTVLHSGRPWFALVAVVHAWVTSGQFLSQILAEQFVRAAGRKQTRGGTLRSIVLLPTDPGTLCWSFLLYGLGAPFRVVYTLLAVIALAHSMLSLTRRYRDLRALDAAAREG
;
A
#
# COMPACT_ATOMS: atom_id res chain seq x y z
N GLY A 1 18.28 -19.70 -17.60
CA GLY A 1 18.31 -18.25 -17.91
C GLY A 1 18.18 -17.42 -16.64
N ARG A 2 18.73 -16.21 -16.61
CA ARG A 2 18.82 -15.32 -15.43
C ARG A 2 17.49 -15.17 -14.67
N VAL A 3 16.37 -15.02 -15.39
CA VAL A 3 15.01 -14.91 -14.81
C VAL A 3 14.65 -16.09 -13.92
N ARG A 4 14.92 -17.34 -14.36
CA ARG A 4 14.59 -18.54 -13.58
C ARG A 4 15.40 -18.61 -12.27
N ARG A 5 16.66 -18.16 -12.31
CA ARG A 5 17.53 -18.11 -11.12
C ARG A 5 16.99 -17.12 -10.09
N TYR A 6 16.73 -15.87 -10.48
CA TYR A 6 16.19 -14.86 -9.57
C TYR A 6 14.82 -15.25 -9.01
N ARG A 7 13.96 -15.86 -9.84
CA ARG A 7 12.66 -16.36 -9.37
C ARG A 7 12.82 -17.45 -8.30
N ALA A 8 13.70 -18.43 -8.53
CA ALA A 8 13.96 -19.49 -7.55
C ALA A 8 14.50 -18.94 -6.22
N GLU A 9 15.40 -17.95 -6.29
CA GLU A 9 15.94 -17.27 -5.10
C GLU A 9 14.85 -16.52 -4.32
N LEU A 10 13.98 -15.78 -5.01
CA LEU A 10 12.84 -15.09 -4.40
C LEU A 10 11.82 -16.06 -3.79
N ASP A 11 11.59 -17.19 -4.44
CA ASP A 11 10.71 -18.25 -3.93
C ASP A 11 11.28 -18.89 -2.66
N ALA A 12 12.59 -19.12 -2.61
CA ALA A 12 13.29 -19.68 -1.45
C ALA A 12 13.34 -18.70 -0.26
N ALA A 13 13.47 -17.40 -0.51
CA ALA A 13 13.57 -16.35 0.53
C ALA A 13 12.20 -15.96 1.14
N GLN A 14 11.12 -16.67 0.81
CA GLN A 14 9.76 -16.27 1.18
C GLN A 14 9.48 -16.45 2.68
N LYS A 15 9.47 -15.34 3.42
CA LYS A 15 8.99 -15.32 4.81
C LYS A 15 7.47 -15.57 4.88
N PRO A 16 6.96 -16.29 5.90
CA PRO A 16 5.53 -16.43 6.16
C PRO A 16 4.87 -15.04 6.22
N GLY A 17 3.86 -14.81 5.37
CA GLY A 17 3.14 -13.54 5.26
C GLY A 17 2.12 -13.29 6.37
N ASP A 18 2.37 -13.83 7.55
CA ASP A 18 1.47 -13.79 8.70
C ASP A 18 1.29 -12.34 9.20
N GLY A 19 0.05 -11.88 9.21
CA GLY A 19 -0.33 -10.50 9.52
C GLY A 19 -0.32 -9.54 8.33
N VAL A 20 0.03 -10.00 7.12
CA VAL A 20 -0.09 -9.24 5.88
C VAL A 20 -1.50 -9.44 5.29
N PRO A 21 -2.17 -8.40 4.79
CA PRO A 21 -3.47 -8.51 4.13
C PRO A 21 -3.51 -9.58 3.02
N ALA A 22 -4.66 -10.23 2.86
CA ALA A 22 -4.82 -11.42 2.03
C ALA A 22 -4.45 -11.20 0.55
N TYR A 23 -4.86 -10.09 -0.07
CA TYR A 23 -4.53 -9.81 -1.47
C TYR A 23 -3.02 -9.57 -1.62
N THR A 24 -2.42 -8.73 -0.78
CA THR A 24 -0.97 -8.51 -0.77
C THR A 24 -0.22 -9.84 -0.61
N ARG A 25 -0.66 -10.68 0.34
CA ARG A 25 -0.01 -11.94 0.70
C ARG A 25 -0.04 -12.95 -0.44
N TRP A 26 -1.21 -13.18 -1.05
CA TRP A 26 -1.41 -14.30 -1.96
C TRP A 26 -1.38 -13.92 -3.44
N VAL A 27 -1.70 -12.68 -3.78
CA VAL A 27 -1.74 -12.20 -5.17
C VAL A 27 -0.56 -11.28 -5.44
N ASN A 28 -0.46 -10.15 -4.73
CA ASN A 28 0.51 -9.12 -5.05
C ASN A 28 1.95 -9.62 -4.94
N ARG A 29 2.30 -10.26 -3.82
CA ARG A 29 3.65 -10.83 -3.62
C ARG A 29 4.02 -11.87 -4.66
N ARG A 30 3.05 -12.66 -5.13
CA ARG A 30 3.31 -13.68 -6.15
C ARG A 30 3.62 -13.04 -7.50
N GLY A 31 2.84 -12.05 -7.90
CA GLY A 31 3.10 -11.27 -9.13
C GLY A 31 4.38 -10.46 -9.04
N ALA A 32 4.64 -9.80 -7.90
CA ALA A 32 5.82 -8.98 -7.67
C ALA A 32 7.12 -9.79 -7.80
N ARG A 33 7.13 -11.09 -7.44
CA ARG A 33 8.30 -11.96 -7.67
C ARG A 33 8.62 -12.16 -9.14
N LEU A 34 7.60 -12.32 -9.97
CA LEU A 34 7.79 -12.44 -11.41
C LEU A 34 8.34 -11.12 -11.98
N VAL A 35 7.72 -10.00 -11.60
CA VAL A 35 8.17 -8.66 -12.03
C VAL A 35 9.62 -8.40 -11.57
N ALA A 36 9.95 -8.71 -10.33
CA ALA A 36 11.29 -8.53 -9.78
C ALA A 36 12.33 -9.42 -10.48
N ALA A 37 12.01 -10.69 -10.75
CA ALA A 37 12.91 -11.59 -11.47
C ALA A 37 13.17 -11.12 -12.92
N LEU A 38 12.15 -10.58 -13.58
CA LEU A 38 12.28 -9.98 -14.91
C LEU A 38 13.11 -8.70 -14.86
N ALA A 39 12.81 -7.79 -13.93
CA ALA A 39 13.52 -6.52 -13.77
C ALA A 39 15.02 -6.74 -13.46
N ALA A 40 15.33 -7.62 -12.51
CA ALA A 40 16.70 -7.96 -12.16
C ALA A 40 17.45 -8.63 -13.32
N ALA A 41 16.78 -9.53 -14.07
CA ALA A 41 17.37 -10.16 -15.24
C ALA A 41 17.63 -9.19 -16.40
N SER A 42 16.84 -8.12 -16.50
CA SER A 42 16.99 -7.04 -17.47
C SER A 42 17.96 -5.94 -17.01
N GLY A 43 18.52 -6.03 -15.79
CA GLY A 43 19.47 -5.04 -15.26
C GLY A 43 18.82 -3.75 -14.75
N LEU A 44 17.50 -3.74 -14.50
CA LEU A 44 16.84 -2.59 -13.89
C LEU A 44 17.26 -2.43 -12.42
N THR A 45 17.54 -1.20 -12.01
CA THR A 45 17.84 -0.87 -10.61
C THR A 45 16.55 -0.83 -9.78
N PRO A 46 16.60 -1.03 -8.45
CA PRO A 46 15.43 -0.88 -7.59
C PRO A 46 14.75 0.48 -7.76
N ASN A 47 15.53 1.56 -7.78
CA ASN A 47 15.01 2.93 -7.95
C ASN A 47 14.27 3.12 -9.29
N ALA A 48 14.71 2.46 -10.37
CA ALA A 48 14.00 2.51 -11.64
C ALA A 48 12.64 1.80 -11.57
N VAL A 49 12.56 0.69 -10.83
CA VAL A 49 11.30 -0.02 -10.57
C VAL A 49 10.37 0.82 -9.68
N SER A 50 10.88 1.48 -8.64
CA SER A 50 10.12 2.42 -7.81
C SER A 50 9.61 3.62 -8.61
N ALA A 51 10.43 4.18 -9.52
CA ALA A 51 10.01 5.27 -10.40
C ALA A 51 8.87 4.84 -11.32
N LEU A 52 8.93 3.63 -11.88
CA LEU A 52 7.86 3.07 -12.71
C LEU A 52 6.57 2.82 -11.90
N SER A 53 6.69 2.33 -10.66
CA SER A 53 5.57 2.22 -9.72
C SER A 53 4.86 3.57 -9.51
N PHE A 54 5.64 4.62 -9.24
CA PHE A 54 5.11 5.97 -9.06
C PHE A 54 4.46 6.49 -10.33
N LEU A 55 5.09 6.32 -11.49
CA LEU A 55 4.56 6.74 -12.78
C LEU A 55 3.22 6.07 -13.10
N LEU A 56 3.10 4.75 -12.89
CA LEU A 56 1.86 4.00 -13.11
C LEU A 56 0.74 4.52 -12.21
N SER A 57 1.04 4.75 -10.93
CA SER A 57 0.08 5.30 -9.98
C SER A 57 -0.35 6.71 -10.37
N ALA A 58 0.60 7.56 -10.77
CA ALA A 58 0.35 8.92 -11.23
C ALA A 58 -0.52 8.96 -12.49
N LEU A 59 -0.27 8.07 -13.46
CA LEU A 59 -1.12 7.93 -14.65
C LEU A 59 -2.55 7.52 -14.27
N GLY A 60 -2.72 6.59 -13.33
CA GLY A 60 -4.05 6.22 -12.81
C GLY A 60 -4.79 7.41 -12.18
N MET A 61 -4.08 8.22 -11.38
CA MET A 61 -4.63 9.45 -10.79
C MET A 61 -4.96 10.51 -11.83
N VAL A 62 -4.12 10.69 -12.86
CA VAL A 62 -4.37 11.62 -13.97
C VAL A 62 -5.62 11.21 -14.76
N VAL A 63 -5.76 9.92 -15.09
CA VAL A 63 -6.99 9.41 -15.74
C VAL A 63 -8.22 9.72 -14.89
N LEU A 64 -8.13 9.49 -13.57
CA LEU A 64 -9.21 9.80 -12.64
C LEU A 64 -9.55 11.30 -12.59
N LEU A 65 -8.55 12.18 -12.70
CA LEU A 65 -8.71 13.64 -12.62
C LEU A 65 -9.26 14.26 -13.91
N VAL A 66 -8.80 13.78 -15.08
CA VAL A 66 -9.08 14.40 -16.37
C VAL A 66 -10.34 13.83 -17.03
N CYS A 67 -10.65 12.54 -16.81
CA CYS A 67 -11.80 11.91 -17.44
C CYS A 67 -13.10 12.20 -16.65
N ARG A 68 -14.17 12.55 -17.36
CA ARG A 68 -15.51 12.61 -16.77
C ARG A 68 -15.92 11.20 -16.31
N PRO A 69 -16.68 11.07 -15.21
CA PRO A 69 -17.15 9.77 -14.72
C PRO A 69 -17.91 9.00 -15.81
N ALA A 70 -17.35 7.85 -16.19
CA ALA A 70 -17.96 6.93 -17.15
C ALA A 70 -17.58 5.49 -16.79
N ALA A 71 -18.43 4.52 -17.19
CA ALA A 71 -18.23 3.09 -16.89
C ALA A 71 -16.83 2.58 -17.24
N TRP A 72 -16.29 3.01 -18.39
CA TRP A 72 -14.99 2.56 -18.87
C TRP A 72 -13.81 3.12 -18.08
N VAL A 73 -13.94 4.26 -17.39
CA VAL A 73 -12.83 4.95 -16.69
C VAL A 73 -12.34 4.14 -15.49
N GLY A 74 -13.23 3.36 -14.86
CA GLY A 74 -12.87 2.55 -13.69
C GLY A 74 -11.79 1.50 -13.97
N LEU A 75 -11.83 0.87 -15.15
CA LEU A 75 -10.89 -0.17 -15.54
C LEU A 75 -9.44 0.32 -15.64
N PRO A 76 -9.08 1.35 -16.45
CA PRO A 76 -7.72 1.84 -16.54
C PRO A 76 -7.23 2.38 -15.20
N VAL A 77 -8.08 3.08 -14.41
CA VAL A 77 -7.69 3.57 -13.08
C VAL A 77 -7.33 2.41 -12.16
N ALA A 78 -8.19 1.39 -12.05
CA ALA A 78 -7.95 0.23 -11.20
C ALA A 78 -6.67 -0.53 -11.60
N VAL A 79 -6.49 -0.75 -12.90
CA VAL A 79 -5.32 -1.48 -13.44
C VAL A 79 -4.03 -0.69 -13.23
N LEU A 80 -4.01 0.61 -13.53
CA LEU A 80 -2.82 1.44 -13.38
C LEU A 80 -2.38 1.55 -11.91
N LEU A 81 -3.34 1.74 -10.98
CA LEU A 81 -3.05 1.76 -9.54
C LEU A 81 -2.59 0.38 -9.05
N ALA A 82 -3.23 -0.70 -9.48
CA ALA A 82 -2.82 -2.07 -9.11
C ALA A 82 -1.44 -2.44 -9.66
N LEU A 83 -1.10 -2.01 -10.88
CA LEU A 83 0.25 -2.18 -11.44
C LEU A 83 1.27 -1.32 -10.69
N GLY A 84 0.94 -0.07 -10.35
CA GLY A 84 1.78 0.74 -9.46
C GLY A 84 2.13 0.00 -8.17
N TYR A 85 1.10 -0.49 -7.46
CA TYR A 85 1.26 -1.28 -6.24
C TYR A 85 2.03 -2.62 -6.44
N LEU A 86 1.91 -3.22 -7.62
CA LEU A 86 2.66 -4.44 -7.95
C LEU A 86 4.16 -4.14 -8.10
N PHE A 87 4.50 -3.06 -8.80
CA PHE A 87 5.88 -2.63 -9.03
C PHE A 87 6.53 -2.13 -7.74
N ASP A 88 5.75 -1.44 -6.90
CA ASP A 88 6.13 -1.07 -5.54
C ASP A 88 6.59 -2.30 -4.73
N SER A 89 5.75 -3.34 -4.69
CA SER A 89 6.15 -4.58 -4.01
C SER A 89 7.29 -5.35 -4.69
N ALA A 90 7.63 -5.02 -5.94
CA ALA A 90 8.71 -5.64 -6.70
C ALA A 90 10.06 -4.95 -6.47
N ASP A 91 10.12 -3.63 -6.24
CA ASP A 91 11.39 -2.92 -6.07
C ASP A 91 12.21 -3.43 -4.87
N GLY A 92 11.56 -3.71 -3.74
CA GLY A 92 12.18 -4.23 -2.54
C GLY A 92 12.61 -5.68 -2.73
N GLN A 93 11.99 -6.39 -3.66
CA GLN A 93 12.42 -7.74 -4.06
C GLN A 93 13.62 -7.68 -4.99
N VAL A 94 13.64 -6.76 -5.96
CA VAL A 94 14.82 -6.49 -6.81
C VAL A 94 16.01 -6.14 -5.93
N SER A 95 15.84 -5.20 -5.00
CA SER A 95 16.87 -4.77 -4.05
C SER A 95 17.49 -5.93 -3.26
N ARG A 96 16.69 -6.93 -2.86
CA ARG A 96 17.17 -8.11 -2.15
C ARG A 96 18.02 -9.04 -3.03
N VAL A 97 17.56 -9.35 -4.24
CA VAL A 97 18.26 -10.30 -5.15
C VAL A 97 19.43 -9.68 -5.90
N THR A 98 19.48 -8.36 -6.00
CA THR A 98 20.62 -7.64 -6.57
C THR A 98 21.59 -7.13 -5.51
N HIS A 99 21.31 -7.38 -4.22
CA HIS A 99 22.09 -6.88 -3.07
C HIS A 99 22.28 -5.35 -3.09
N ALA A 100 21.29 -4.62 -3.61
CA ALA A 100 21.34 -3.16 -3.79
C ALA A 100 20.60 -2.39 -2.68
N ALA A 101 20.34 -3.02 -1.54
CA ALA A 101 19.66 -2.39 -0.41
C ALA A 101 20.50 -1.25 0.20
N SER A 102 19.88 -0.10 0.42
CA SER A 102 20.53 1.08 0.99
C SER A 102 19.57 1.89 1.86
N ARG A 103 20.10 2.62 2.84
CA ARG A 103 19.30 3.53 3.69
C ARG A 103 18.69 4.68 2.89
N THR A 104 19.42 5.20 1.91
CA THR A 104 18.92 6.24 1.01
C THR A 104 17.73 5.74 0.20
N GLY A 105 17.82 4.52 -0.34
CA GLY A 105 16.71 3.90 -1.06
C GLY A 105 15.49 3.69 -0.18
N GLU A 106 15.67 3.14 1.04
CA GLU A 106 14.58 2.95 2.01
C GLU A 106 13.90 4.28 2.39
N TRP A 107 14.68 5.37 2.54
CA TRP A 107 14.11 6.69 2.83
C TRP A 107 13.32 7.26 1.64
N ILE A 108 13.87 7.20 0.42
CA ILE A 108 13.19 7.68 -0.79
C ILE A 108 11.87 6.93 -0.99
N ASP A 109 11.88 5.61 -0.82
CA ASP A 109 10.71 4.75 -0.92
C ASP A 109 9.60 5.17 0.04
N HIS A 110 9.93 5.29 1.33
CA HIS A 110 8.97 5.73 2.34
C HIS A 110 8.43 7.15 2.11
N VAL A 111 9.27 8.08 1.65
CA VAL A 111 8.82 9.44 1.32
C VAL A 111 7.87 9.41 0.12
N ALA A 112 8.22 8.67 -0.94
CA ALA A 112 7.37 8.54 -2.12
C ALA A 112 6.00 7.94 -1.76
N ASP A 113 5.96 6.92 -0.91
CA ASP A 113 4.73 6.30 -0.42
C ASP A 113 3.90 7.22 0.46
N ALA A 114 4.55 8.04 1.29
CA ALA A 114 3.88 9.05 2.11
C ALA A 114 3.11 10.08 1.26
N PHE A 115 3.62 10.40 0.06
CA PHE A 115 2.91 11.26 -0.90
C PHE A 115 1.88 10.48 -1.72
N ARG A 116 2.26 9.32 -2.27
CA ARG A 116 1.43 8.54 -3.19
C ARG A 116 0.13 8.07 -2.53
N SER A 117 0.23 7.50 -1.33
CA SER A 117 -0.90 6.85 -0.66
C SER A 117 -2.07 7.81 -0.39
N PRO A 118 -1.89 8.99 0.23
CA PRO A 118 -2.96 9.96 0.37
C PRO A 118 -3.36 10.61 -0.96
N ALA A 119 -2.45 10.76 -1.92
CA ALA A 119 -2.75 11.38 -3.21
C ALA A 119 -3.86 10.65 -3.98
N ILE A 120 -3.91 9.31 -3.94
CA ILE A 120 -4.99 8.53 -4.59
C ILE A 120 -6.37 8.98 -4.09
N HIS A 121 -6.50 9.14 -2.77
CA HIS A 121 -7.75 9.57 -2.13
C HIS A 121 -8.05 11.05 -2.42
N LEU A 122 -7.03 11.91 -2.42
CA LEU A 122 -7.19 13.32 -2.77
C LEU A 122 -7.59 13.51 -4.24
N SER A 123 -7.05 12.73 -5.16
CA SER A 123 -7.48 12.72 -6.56
C SER A 123 -8.96 12.36 -6.68
N LEU A 124 -9.43 11.36 -5.93
CA LEU A 124 -10.86 11.04 -5.92
C LEU A 124 -11.70 12.19 -5.34
N ALA A 125 -11.23 12.87 -4.29
CA ALA A 125 -11.92 14.01 -3.70
C ALA A 125 -12.06 15.15 -4.73
N VAL A 126 -10.96 15.52 -5.39
CA VAL A 126 -10.92 16.54 -6.43
C VAL A 126 -11.85 16.17 -7.59
N THR A 127 -11.75 14.97 -8.13
CA THR A 127 -12.63 14.48 -9.21
C THR A 127 -14.10 14.53 -8.81
N THR A 128 -14.43 14.21 -7.56
CA THR A 128 -15.80 14.26 -7.04
C THR A 128 -16.35 15.68 -7.03
N VAL A 129 -15.54 16.65 -6.61
CA VAL A 129 -15.90 18.08 -6.64
C VAL A 129 -16.08 18.56 -8.07
N LEU A 130 -15.15 18.24 -8.97
CA LEU A 130 -15.16 18.69 -10.36
C LEU A 130 -16.33 18.12 -11.18
N HIS A 131 -16.74 16.87 -10.92
CA HIS A 131 -17.63 16.15 -11.84
C HIS A 131 -18.95 15.66 -11.25
N SER A 132 -19.07 15.53 -9.93
CA SER A 132 -20.23 14.85 -9.32
C SER A 132 -21.17 15.77 -8.53
N GLY A 133 -20.73 16.98 -8.13
CA GLY A 133 -21.54 17.91 -7.34
C GLY A 133 -21.95 17.38 -5.95
N ARG A 134 -21.23 16.37 -5.42
CA ARG A 134 -21.55 15.68 -4.16
C ARG A 134 -20.46 15.95 -3.12
N PRO A 135 -20.48 17.11 -2.43
CA PRO A 135 -19.39 17.53 -1.54
C PRO A 135 -19.16 16.55 -0.38
N TRP A 136 -20.20 15.88 0.12
CA TRP A 136 -20.06 14.90 1.19
C TRP A 136 -19.14 13.72 0.80
N PHE A 137 -19.15 13.28 -0.46
CA PHE A 137 -18.34 12.15 -0.89
C PHE A 137 -16.87 12.55 -1.07
N ALA A 138 -16.62 13.80 -1.47
CA ALA A 138 -15.28 14.37 -1.45
C ALA A 138 -14.72 14.41 -0.02
N LEU A 139 -15.55 14.78 0.98
CA LEU A 139 -15.15 14.76 2.39
C LEU A 139 -14.77 13.34 2.86
N VAL A 140 -15.52 12.30 2.47
CA VAL A 140 -15.15 10.91 2.78
C VAL A 140 -13.77 10.57 2.22
N ALA A 141 -13.47 10.99 0.99
CA ALA A 141 -12.16 10.75 0.38
C ALA A 141 -11.04 11.55 1.06
N VAL A 142 -11.29 12.80 1.49
CA VAL A 142 -10.34 13.60 2.28
C VAL A 142 -10.05 12.95 3.64
N VAL A 143 -11.08 12.50 4.36
CA VAL A 143 -10.92 11.80 5.63
C VAL A 143 -10.12 10.51 5.42
N HIS A 144 -10.39 9.76 4.36
CA HIS A 144 -9.60 8.56 4.03
C HIS A 144 -8.14 8.91 3.78
N ALA A 145 -7.85 9.97 3.02
CA ALA A 145 -6.48 10.44 2.79
C ALA A 145 -5.75 10.75 4.11
N TRP A 146 -6.43 11.45 5.02
CA TRP A 146 -5.89 11.82 6.33
C TRP A 146 -5.61 10.59 7.20
N VAL A 147 -6.55 9.64 7.27
CA VAL A 147 -6.39 8.37 7.99
C VAL A 147 -5.22 7.57 7.43
N THR A 148 -5.11 7.46 6.11
CA THR A 148 -4.02 6.74 5.44
C THR A 148 -2.66 7.36 5.78
N SER A 149 -2.54 8.69 5.75
CA SER A 149 -1.31 9.40 6.10
C SER A 149 -0.91 9.17 7.57
N GLY A 150 -1.86 9.31 8.51
CA GLY A 150 -1.58 9.08 9.94
C GLY A 150 -1.20 7.63 10.25
N GLN A 151 -1.89 6.67 9.63
CA GLN A 151 -1.60 5.26 9.78
C GLN A 151 -0.21 4.89 9.22
N PHE A 152 0.16 5.44 8.06
CA PHE A 152 1.47 5.21 7.45
C PHE A 152 2.61 5.68 8.37
N LEU A 153 2.53 6.92 8.86
CA LEU A 153 3.52 7.47 9.79
C LEU A 153 3.59 6.64 11.09
N SER A 154 2.44 6.28 11.65
CA SER A 154 2.38 5.46 12.86
C SER A 154 3.04 4.10 12.66
N GLN A 155 2.84 3.46 11.51
CA GLN A 155 3.45 2.17 11.20
C GLN A 155 4.98 2.28 11.12
N ILE A 156 5.51 3.23 10.35
CA ILE A 156 6.96 3.43 10.22
C ILE A 156 7.59 3.71 11.58
N LEU A 157 7.02 4.66 12.34
CA LEU A 157 7.59 5.06 13.62
C LEU A 157 7.55 3.92 14.65
N ALA A 158 6.44 3.19 14.72
CA ALA A 158 6.31 2.02 15.59
C ALA A 158 7.29 0.91 15.20
N GLU A 159 7.57 0.71 13.91
CA GLU A 159 8.58 -0.26 13.48
C GLU A 159 9.97 0.15 13.93
N GLN A 160 10.35 1.43 13.80
CA GLN A 160 11.65 1.92 14.25
C GLN A 160 11.83 1.75 15.76
N PHE A 161 10.83 2.10 16.56
CA PHE A 161 10.89 1.93 18.03
C PHE A 161 10.97 0.46 18.45
N VAL A 162 10.18 -0.42 17.84
CA VAL A 162 10.22 -1.87 18.15
C VAL A 162 11.58 -2.48 17.77
N ARG A 163 12.14 -2.08 16.62
CA ARG A 163 13.48 -2.50 16.19
C ARG A 163 14.55 -2.02 17.18
N ALA A 164 14.49 -0.75 17.60
CA ALA A 164 15.41 -0.19 18.58
C ALA A 164 15.33 -0.88 19.96
N ALA A 165 14.12 -1.28 20.39
CA ALA A 165 13.90 -1.99 21.64
C ALA A 165 14.24 -3.50 21.59
N GLY A 166 14.74 -4.02 20.46
CA GLY A 166 15.11 -5.42 20.31
C GLY A 166 13.95 -6.42 20.42
N ARG A 167 12.69 -5.96 20.41
CA ARG A 167 11.52 -6.84 20.59
C ARG A 167 11.13 -7.52 19.27
N LYS A 168 10.81 -8.82 19.35
CA LYS A 168 10.28 -9.57 18.21
C LYS A 168 8.84 -9.13 17.93
N GLN A 169 8.54 -8.81 16.68
CA GLN A 169 7.17 -8.56 16.24
C GLN A 169 6.36 -9.87 16.25
N THR A 170 5.23 -9.89 16.95
CA THR A 170 4.28 -11.00 16.90
C THR A 170 3.54 -10.98 15.55
N ARG A 171 3.73 -12.03 14.75
CA ARG A 171 3.01 -12.21 13.48
C ARG A 171 1.66 -12.89 13.76
N GLY A 172 0.58 -12.40 13.15
CA GLY A 172 -0.76 -12.99 13.32
C GLY A 172 -1.07 -14.04 12.26
N GLY A 173 -1.89 -15.05 12.56
CA GLY A 173 -2.19 -16.15 11.64
C GLY A 173 -3.05 -15.78 10.42
N THR A 174 -3.41 -16.80 9.62
CA THR A 174 -4.18 -16.67 8.36
C THR A 174 -5.49 -15.91 8.50
N LEU A 175 -6.23 -16.11 9.60
CA LEU A 175 -7.48 -15.38 9.85
C LEU A 175 -7.26 -13.86 9.83
N ARG A 176 -6.14 -13.39 10.39
CA ARG A 176 -5.79 -11.97 10.40
C ARG A 176 -5.57 -11.45 8.98
N SER A 177 -4.97 -12.23 8.09
CA SER A 177 -4.80 -11.84 6.67
C SER A 177 -6.14 -11.58 5.99
N ILE A 178 -7.16 -12.40 6.27
CA ILE A 178 -8.51 -12.25 5.71
C ILE A 178 -9.21 -11.04 6.32
N VAL A 179 -9.16 -10.88 7.64
CA VAL A 179 -9.76 -9.73 8.34
C VAL A 179 -9.19 -8.39 7.86
N LEU A 180 -7.91 -8.36 7.48
CA LEU A 180 -7.24 -7.15 6.96
C LEU A 180 -7.48 -6.89 5.47
N LEU A 181 -8.19 -7.77 4.75
CA LEU A 181 -8.44 -7.60 3.31
C LEU A 181 -9.08 -6.24 2.96
N PRO A 182 -10.05 -5.69 3.71
CA PRO A 182 -10.61 -4.37 3.39
C PRO A 182 -9.63 -3.21 3.58
N THR A 183 -8.53 -3.42 4.33
CA THR A 183 -7.46 -2.42 4.50
C THR A 183 -6.29 -2.62 3.53
N ASP A 184 -6.41 -3.59 2.61
CA ASP A 184 -5.38 -3.92 1.63
C ASP A 184 -5.33 -2.86 0.52
N PRO A 185 -4.15 -2.31 0.17
CA PRO A 185 -4.01 -1.38 -0.95
C PRO A 185 -4.53 -1.94 -2.28
N GLY A 186 -4.42 -3.25 -2.51
CA GLY A 186 -4.97 -3.89 -3.69
C GLY A 186 -6.49 -3.90 -3.72
N THR A 187 -7.15 -4.10 -2.56
CA THR A 187 -8.62 -3.99 -2.46
C THR A 187 -9.07 -2.57 -2.81
N LEU A 188 -8.34 -1.54 -2.34
CA LEU A 188 -8.59 -0.16 -2.73
C LEU A 188 -8.44 0.02 -4.25
N CYS A 189 -7.35 -0.45 -4.85
CA CYS A 189 -7.12 -0.34 -6.30
C CYS A 189 -8.28 -0.97 -7.09
N TRP A 190 -8.65 -2.21 -6.76
CA TRP A 190 -9.71 -2.92 -7.49
C TRP A 190 -11.12 -2.36 -7.24
N SER A 191 -11.34 -1.63 -6.14
CA SER A 191 -12.61 -0.95 -5.91
C SER A 191 -12.95 0.08 -7.01
N PHE A 192 -11.93 0.65 -7.67
CA PHE A 192 -12.10 1.59 -8.78
C PHE A 192 -12.71 0.95 -10.03
N LEU A 193 -12.76 -0.38 -10.16
CA LEU A 193 -13.55 -1.04 -11.22
C LEU A 193 -15.03 -0.62 -11.17
N LEU A 194 -15.53 -0.30 -9.99
CA LEU A 194 -16.91 0.15 -9.79
C LEU A 194 -17.09 1.64 -10.09
N TYR A 195 -16.01 2.42 -10.27
CA TYR A 195 -16.02 3.90 -10.30
C TYR A 195 -17.12 4.48 -11.19
N GLY A 196 -17.21 3.99 -12.43
CA GLY A 196 -18.19 4.47 -13.40
C GLY A 196 -19.64 4.02 -13.14
N LEU A 197 -19.89 3.16 -12.16
CA LEU A 197 -21.24 2.72 -11.76
C LEU A 197 -21.91 3.71 -10.80
N GLY A 198 -21.20 4.74 -10.33
CA GLY A 198 -21.75 5.79 -9.49
C GLY A 198 -22.05 5.33 -8.06
N ALA A 199 -23.29 4.95 -7.75
CA ALA A 199 -23.71 4.64 -6.38
C ALA A 199 -23.00 3.41 -5.77
N PRO A 200 -22.82 2.28 -6.49
CA PRO A 200 -22.10 1.13 -5.96
C PRO A 200 -20.66 1.46 -5.54
N PHE A 201 -19.94 2.23 -6.35
CA PHE A 201 -18.59 2.68 -5.99
C PHE A 201 -18.57 3.51 -4.72
N ARG A 202 -19.48 4.47 -4.59
CA ARG A 202 -19.54 5.31 -3.38
C ARG A 202 -19.77 4.47 -2.13
N VAL A 203 -20.70 3.52 -2.16
CA VAL A 203 -20.97 2.63 -1.03
C VAL A 203 -19.72 1.81 -0.68
N VAL A 204 -19.12 1.14 -1.65
CA VAL A 204 -17.92 0.31 -1.42
C VAL A 204 -16.76 1.16 -0.90
N TYR A 205 -16.46 2.29 -1.53
CA TYR A 205 -15.37 3.17 -1.12
C TYR A 205 -15.60 3.76 0.28
N THR A 206 -16.83 4.19 0.61
CA THR A 206 -17.15 4.67 1.95
C THR A 206 -17.00 3.57 3.00
N LEU A 207 -17.40 2.33 2.70
CA LEU A 207 -17.18 1.19 3.59
C LEU A 207 -15.68 0.95 3.84
N LEU A 208 -14.86 0.98 2.79
CA LEU A 208 -13.40 0.88 2.92
C LEU A 208 -12.84 2.00 3.80
N ALA A 209 -13.29 3.24 3.62
CA ALA A 209 -12.85 4.39 4.42
C ALA A 209 -13.23 4.24 5.91
N VAL A 210 -14.46 3.78 6.21
CA VAL A 210 -14.90 3.53 7.59
C VAL A 210 -14.09 2.41 8.23
N ILE A 211 -13.83 1.32 7.49
CA ILE A 211 -13.01 0.22 8.00
C ILE A 211 -11.56 0.68 8.23
N ALA A 212 -10.98 1.47 7.31
CA ALA A 212 -9.65 2.04 7.47
C ALA A 212 -9.56 2.94 8.71
N LEU A 213 -10.56 3.77 8.96
CA LEU A 213 -10.64 4.61 10.15
C LEU A 213 -10.70 3.76 11.43
N ALA A 214 -11.61 2.78 11.49
CA ALA A 214 -11.73 1.89 12.64
C ALA A 214 -10.42 1.10 12.88
N HIS A 215 -9.81 0.59 11.82
CA HIS A 215 -8.53 -0.09 11.89
C HIS A 215 -7.42 0.83 12.42
N SER A 216 -7.34 2.06 11.92
CA SER A 216 -6.36 3.06 12.36
C SER A 216 -6.52 3.39 13.84
N MET A 217 -7.75 3.63 14.32
CA MET A 217 -8.02 3.88 15.75
C MET A 217 -7.57 2.70 16.64
N LEU A 218 -7.89 1.46 16.25
CA LEU A 218 -7.48 0.26 16.98
C LEU A 218 -5.96 0.04 16.93
N SER A 219 -5.33 0.36 15.79
CA SER A 219 -3.88 0.29 15.60
C SER A 219 -3.16 1.30 16.49
N LEU A 220 -3.55 2.57 16.45
CA LEU A 220 -2.97 3.67 17.22
C LEU A 220 -3.09 3.43 18.73
N THR A 221 -4.28 3.06 19.20
CA THR A 221 -4.50 2.77 20.63
C THR A 221 -3.65 1.60 21.13
N ARG A 222 -3.51 0.54 20.33
CA ARG A 222 -2.63 -0.59 20.65
C ARG A 222 -1.17 -0.16 20.71
N ARG A 223 -0.68 0.53 19.68
CA ARG A 223 0.72 1.00 19.61
C ARG A 223 1.07 1.94 20.76
N TYR A 224 0.16 2.83 21.11
CA TYR A 224 0.35 3.73 22.26
C TYR A 224 0.51 2.96 23.58
N ARG A 225 -0.30 1.92 23.80
CA ARG A 225 -0.18 1.03 24.98
C ARG A 225 1.14 0.26 24.97
N ASP A 226 1.53 -0.29 23.82
CA ASP A 226 2.79 -1.04 23.68
C ASP A 226 4.01 -0.15 24.00
N LEU A 227 4.02 1.10 23.52
CA LEU A 227 5.09 2.06 23.79
C LEU A 227 5.11 2.49 25.27
N ARG A 228 3.95 2.74 25.87
CA ARG A 228 3.89 3.01 27.33
C ARG A 228 4.42 1.86 28.18
N ALA A 229 4.16 0.62 27.77
CA ALA A 229 4.70 -0.55 28.47
C ALA A 229 6.22 -0.67 28.31
N LEU A 230 6.77 -0.26 27.16
CA LEU A 230 8.22 -0.15 26.95
C LEU A 230 8.84 0.94 27.84
N ASP A 231 8.21 2.12 27.91
CA ASP A 231 8.68 3.22 28.76
C ASP A 231 8.68 2.84 30.24
N ALA A 232 7.67 2.10 30.71
CA ALA A 232 7.61 1.60 32.08
C ALA A 232 8.75 0.61 32.37
N ALA A 233 8.96 -0.37 31.49
CA ALA A 233 10.03 -1.36 31.65
C ALA A 233 11.44 -0.73 31.64
N ALA A 234 11.64 0.33 30.86
CA ALA A 234 12.92 1.05 30.80
C ALA A 234 13.22 1.88 32.06
N ARG A 235 12.21 2.16 32.91
CA ARG A 235 12.41 2.85 34.20
C ARG A 235 12.70 1.89 35.34
N GLU A 236 12.35 0.61 35.18
CA GLU A 236 12.50 -0.43 36.20
C GLU A 236 13.84 -1.19 36.11
N GLY A 237 14.54 -1.10 34.97
CA GLY A 237 15.86 -1.69 34.73
C GLY A 237 16.96 -0.63 34.67
#